data_AF-A0A0C9RTP7-F1
#
_entry.id   AF-A0A0C9RTP7-F1
#
_cell.length_a   1.000
_cell.length_b   1.000
_cell.length_c   1.000
_cell.angle_alpha   90.00
_cell.angle_beta   90.00
_cell.angle_gamma   90.00
#
_symmetry.space_group_name_H-M   'P 1'
#
loop_
_entity.id
_entity.type
_entity.pdbx_description
1 polymer ?
#
loop_
_entity_poly.entity_id
_entity_poly.type
_entity_poly.pdbx_seq_one_letter_code
_entity_poly.pdbx_strand_id
1 'polypeptide(L)'
;MDEFLRLVRAQPKYLKCIAISCFYLASKIIEEDEMVPHIKDLIKNCDCIFSVSEITRMEALILKKLRWDLCRATALDFLHGFYALLVLNRSLLLPDRSEQQLAALGPLLETKLQICLDQASLVATRPSTLALAVLSLELETWTPNWFVITIALQRLAQVENSDVIRCREELACIFAKARTAVSRKHRHSDSQNAHKPSKRRMETTDIEDIYDSIKRL
;
A
#
# COMPACT_ATOMS: atom_id res chain seq x y z
N MET A 1 -2.11 -0.41 -13.45
CA MET A 1 -1.06 0.22 -14.29
C MET A 1 -0.39 -0.80 -15.21
N ASP A 2 -0.14 -2.00 -14.69
CA ASP A 2 0.82 -3.00 -15.18
C ASP A 2 0.35 -3.70 -16.46
N GLU A 3 -0.97 -3.88 -16.62
CA GLU A 3 -1.57 -4.38 -17.87
C GLU A 3 -1.20 -3.50 -19.06
N PHE A 4 -1.27 -2.18 -18.91
CA PHE A 4 -0.86 -1.24 -19.96
C PHE A 4 0.65 -1.34 -20.24
N LEU A 5 1.48 -1.46 -19.20
CA LEU A 5 2.94 -1.62 -19.34
C LEU A 5 3.34 -2.97 -19.97
N ARG A 6 2.54 -4.02 -19.81
CA ARG A 6 2.70 -5.29 -20.55
C ARG A 6 2.34 -5.14 -22.04
N LEU A 7 1.56 -4.13 -22.42
CA LEU A 7 1.10 -3.85 -23.79
C LEU A 7 1.86 -2.71 -24.52
N VAL A 8 2.77 -1.98 -23.83
CA VAL A 8 3.58 -0.91 -24.42
C VAL A 8 5.01 -0.86 -23.86
N ARG A 9 5.99 -0.53 -24.71
CA ARG A 9 7.35 -0.17 -24.26
C ARG A 9 7.38 1.30 -23.83
N ALA A 10 7.06 1.57 -22.56
CA ALA A 10 7.11 2.91 -21.99
C ALA A 10 8.57 3.39 -21.80
N GLN A 11 8.85 4.65 -22.14
CA GLN A 11 10.11 5.31 -21.73
C GLN A 11 9.99 5.76 -20.27
N PRO A 12 11.05 5.63 -19.42
CA PRO A 12 10.99 5.97 -18.00
C PRO A 12 10.40 7.34 -17.68
N LYS A 13 10.72 8.37 -18.49
CA LYS A 13 10.20 9.73 -18.33
C LYS A 13 8.66 9.83 -18.35
N TYR A 14 7.97 8.91 -19.02
CA TYR A 14 6.51 8.87 -19.08
C TYR A 14 5.86 8.02 -17.99
N LEU A 15 6.61 7.30 -17.14
CA LEU A 15 6.01 6.46 -16.10
C LEU A 15 5.14 7.27 -15.12
N LYS A 16 5.53 8.50 -14.81
CA LYS A 16 4.75 9.44 -13.99
C LYS A 16 3.45 9.89 -14.67
N CYS A 17 3.50 10.15 -15.99
CA CYS A 17 2.32 10.42 -16.82
C CYS A 17 1.35 9.23 -16.82
N ILE A 18 1.87 8.01 -17.03
CA ILE A 18 1.11 6.76 -17.04
C ILE A 18 0.48 6.49 -15.67
N ALA A 19 1.22 6.66 -14.58
CA ALA A 19 0.73 6.44 -13.22
C ALA A 19 -0.43 7.38 -12.87
N ILE A 20 -0.26 8.69 -13.11
CA ILE A 20 -1.32 9.70 -12.86
C ILE A 20 -2.55 9.44 -13.75
N SER A 21 -2.34 9.04 -15.02
CA SER A 21 -3.45 8.69 -15.92
C SER A 21 -4.18 7.42 -15.49
N CYS A 22 -3.46 6.41 -14.97
CA CYS A 22 -4.07 5.20 -14.40
C CYS A 22 -4.86 5.50 -13.12
N PHE A 23 -4.31 6.36 -12.24
CA PHE A 23 -4.98 6.79 -11.01
C PHE A 23 -6.25 7.58 -11.32
N TYR A 24 -6.17 8.58 -12.19
CA TYR A 24 -7.32 9.38 -12.61
C TYR A 24 -8.42 8.55 -13.30
N LEU A 25 -8.04 7.55 -14.10
CA LEU A 25 -8.98 6.57 -14.65
C LEU A 25 -9.62 5.68 -13.57
N ALA A 26 -8.87 5.27 -12.54
CA ALA A 26 -9.41 4.47 -11.45
C ALA A 26 -10.42 5.27 -10.60
N SER A 27 -10.10 6.53 -10.26
CA SER A 27 -11.03 7.40 -9.53
C SER A 27 -12.37 7.54 -10.27
N LYS A 28 -12.37 7.76 -11.59
CA LYS A 28 -13.58 7.85 -12.44
C LYS A 28 -14.45 6.59 -12.51
N ILE A 29 -14.02 5.48 -11.90
CA ILE A 29 -14.70 4.17 -11.98
C ILE A 29 -15.13 3.68 -10.60
N ILE A 30 -14.42 4.12 -9.55
CA ILE A 30 -14.62 3.67 -8.17
C ILE A 30 -15.26 4.75 -7.29
N GLU A 31 -14.97 6.02 -7.54
CA GLU A 31 -15.45 7.17 -6.76
C GLU A 31 -16.70 7.79 -7.39
N GLU A 32 -17.51 8.48 -6.58
CA GLU A 32 -18.60 9.35 -7.03
C GLU A 32 -18.04 10.58 -7.78
N ASP A 33 -18.79 11.17 -8.72
CA ASP A 33 -18.31 12.26 -9.60
C ASP A 33 -17.78 13.48 -8.82
N GLU A 34 -18.39 13.80 -7.67
CA GLU A 34 -17.96 14.85 -6.75
C GLU A 34 -16.62 14.55 -6.05
N MET A 35 -16.27 13.27 -5.92
CA MET A 35 -15.05 12.78 -5.29
C MET A 35 -13.90 12.56 -6.30
N VAL A 36 -14.19 12.56 -7.61
CA VAL A 36 -13.17 12.45 -8.67
C VAL A 36 -12.22 13.66 -8.64
N PRO A 37 -10.92 13.48 -8.33
CA PRO A 37 -10.00 14.61 -8.14
C PRO A 37 -9.73 15.34 -9.46
N HIS A 38 -9.74 16.68 -9.40
CA HIS A 38 -9.42 17.50 -10.55
C HIS A 38 -7.99 17.25 -11.07
N ILE A 39 -7.89 17.03 -12.38
CA ILE A 39 -6.63 16.68 -13.07
C ILE A 39 -5.50 17.70 -12.87
N LYS A 40 -5.84 18.99 -12.66
CA LYS A 40 -4.88 20.06 -12.35
C LYS A 40 -4.25 19.86 -10.96
N ASP A 41 -5.05 19.46 -9.98
CA ASP A 41 -4.60 19.25 -8.61
C ASP A 41 -3.84 17.94 -8.47
N LEU A 42 -4.16 16.90 -9.26
CA LEU A 42 -3.29 15.73 -9.41
C LEU A 42 -1.92 16.10 -9.98
N ILE A 43 -1.88 16.89 -11.07
CA ILE A 43 -0.61 17.34 -11.68
C ILE A 43 0.24 18.13 -10.66
N LYS A 44 -0.40 19.02 -9.89
CA LYS A 44 0.24 19.82 -8.85
C LYS A 44 0.74 18.95 -7.67
N ASN A 45 -0.15 18.18 -7.04
CA ASN A 45 0.14 17.41 -5.83
C ASN A 45 1.14 16.26 -6.08
N CYS A 46 1.28 15.81 -7.32
CA CYS A 46 2.29 14.83 -7.70
C CYS A 46 3.62 15.44 -8.17
N ASP A 47 3.84 16.76 -8.18
CA ASP A 47 4.99 17.43 -8.82
C ASP A 47 5.21 17.00 -10.29
N CYS A 48 4.13 17.03 -11.08
CA CYS A 48 4.13 16.50 -12.44
C CYS A 48 4.51 17.55 -13.49
N ILE A 49 5.50 17.26 -14.33
CA ILE A 49 5.93 18.12 -15.45
C ILE A 49 4.99 18.09 -16.66
N PHE A 50 3.97 17.22 -16.66
CA PHE A 50 3.09 17.00 -17.81
C PHE A 50 1.86 17.89 -17.75
N SER A 51 1.51 18.45 -18.91
CA SER A 51 0.30 19.27 -19.07
C SER A 51 -0.99 18.44 -18.97
N VAL A 52 -2.10 19.11 -18.66
CA VAL A 52 -3.46 18.51 -18.64
C VAL A 52 -3.75 17.74 -19.93
N SER A 53 -3.44 18.33 -21.08
CA SER A 53 -3.63 17.71 -22.40
C SER A 53 -2.74 16.49 -22.65
N GLU A 54 -1.57 16.40 -22.03
CA GLU A 54 -0.73 15.20 -22.10
C GLU A 54 -1.26 14.06 -21.23
N ILE A 55 -1.78 14.36 -20.02
CA ILE A 55 -2.46 13.35 -19.19
C ILE A 55 -3.72 12.84 -19.90
N THR A 56 -4.59 13.73 -20.40
CA THR A 56 -5.80 13.31 -21.16
C THR A 56 -5.47 12.52 -22.43
N ARG A 57 -4.36 12.85 -23.12
CA ARG A 57 -3.88 12.07 -24.27
C ARG A 57 -3.33 10.69 -23.86
N MET A 58 -2.75 10.57 -22.67
CA MET A 58 -2.28 9.31 -22.11
C MET A 58 -3.44 8.44 -21.61
N GLU A 59 -4.43 9.03 -20.94
CA GLU A 59 -5.72 8.43 -20.59
C GLU A 59 -6.39 7.79 -21.82
N ALA A 60 -6.57 8.55 -22.91
CA ALA A 60 -7.12 8.03 -24.17
C ALA A 60 -6.27 6.90 -24.79
N LEU A 61 -4.94 6.94 -24.64
CA LEU A 61 -4.05 5.87 -25.09
C LEU A 61 -4.17 4.61 -24.24
N ILE A 62 -4.34 4.74 -22.92
CA ILE A 62 -4.58 3.63 -21.98
C ILE A 62 -5.91 2.96 -22.29
N LEU A 63 -7.00 3.73 -22.39
CA LEU A 63 -8.33 3.26 -22.79
C LEU A 63 -8.28 2.47 -24.11
N LYS A 64 -7.64 3.05 -25.14
CA LYS A 64 -7.48 2.40 -26.45
C LYS A 64 -6.66 1.11 -26.39
N LYS A 65 -5.60 1.07 -25.58
CA LYS A 65 -4.74 -0.12 -25.43
C LYS A 65 -5.42 -1.25 -24.65
N LEU A 66 -6.18 -0.90 -23.62
CA LEU A 66 -6.97 -1.83 -22.80
C LEU A 66 -8.34 -2.15 -23.42
N ARG A 67 -8.66 -1.63 -24.62
CA ARG A 67 -9.94 -1.82 -25.33
C ARG A 67 -11.16 -1.42 -24.48
N TRP A 68 -11.02 -0.43 -23.62
CA TRP A 68 -12.01 -0.01 -22.61
C TRP A 68 -12.34 -1.07 -21.52
N ASP A 69 -11.67 -2.22 -21.52
CA ASP A 69 -11.79 -3.26 -20.49
C ASP A 69 -10.89 -2.91 -19.28
N LEU A 70 -11.47 -2.12 -18.38
CA LEU A 70 -10.86 -1.66 -17.12
C LEU A 70 -11.44 -2.35 -15.88
N CYS A 71 -12.64 -2.92 -15.97
CA CYS A 71 -13.36 -3.54 -14.85
C CYS A 71 -12.79 -4.94 -14.54
N ARG A 72 -11.66 -5.00 -13.83
CA ARG A 72 -11.03 -6.25 -13.39
C ARG A 72 -11.10 -6.39 -11.88
N ALA A 73 -11.52 -7.55 -11.40
CA ALA A 73 -11.47 -7.90 -9.99
C ALA A 73 -10.02 -7.81 -9.47
N THR A 74 -9.82 -6.92 -8.50
CA THR A 74 -8.57 -6.69 -7.80
C THR A 74 -8.38 -7.71 -6.68
N ALA A 75 -7.21 -7.71 -6.04
CA ALA A 75 -6.99 -8.55 -4.87
C ALA A 75 -7.82 -8.09 -3.66
N LEU A 76 -8.23 -6.82 -3.63
CA LEU A 76 -9.10 -6.28 -2.58
C LEU A 76 -10.52 -6.86 -2.69
N ASP A 77 -11.08 -6.94 -3.91
CA ASP A 77 -12.42 -7.50 -4.15
C ASP A 77 -12.51 -8.96 -3.70
N PHE A 78 -11.51 -9.78 -4.04
CA PHE A 78 -11.43 -11.17 -3.56
C PHE A 78 -11.25 -11.25 -2.04
N LEU A 79 -10.45 -10.36 -1.46
CA LEU A 79 -10.18 -10.32 -0.02
C LEU A 79 -11.44 -9.94 0.78
N HIS A 80 -12.20 -8.94 0.33
CA HIS A 80 -13.51 -8.56 0.87
C HIS A 80 -14.53 -9.69 0.70
N GLY A 81 -14.58 -10.33 -0.47
CA GLY A 81 -15.45 -11.50 -0.70
C GLY A 81 -15.15 -12.67 0.26
N PHE A 82 -13.87 -13.00 0.46
CA PHE A 82 -13.47 -14.03 1.42
C PHE A 82 -13.76 -13.61 2.88
N TYR A 83 -13.50 -12.36 3.25
CA TYR A 83 -13.82 -11.83 4.57
C TYR A 83 -15.33 -11.86 4.85
N ALA A 84 -16.17 -11.47 3.90
CA ALA A 84 -17.63 -11.58 4.01
C ALA A 84 -18.09 -13.03 4.22
N LEU A 85 -17.49 -14.01 3.53
CA LEU A 85 -17.76 -15.42 3.76
C LEU A 85 -17.37 -15.88 5.18
N LEU A 86 -16.29 -15.35 5.76
CA LEU A 86 -15.92 -15.62 7.16
C LEU A 86 -16.88 -14.99 8.16
N VAL A 87 -17.37 -13.77 7.90
CA VAL A 87 -18.39 -13.09 8.74
C VAL A 87 -19.70 -13.87 8.72
N LEU A 88 -20.22 -14.19 7.53
CA LEU A 88 -21.47 -14.94 7.36
C LEU A 88 -21.45 -16.33 8.01
N ASN A 89 -20.28 -16.98 8.06
CA ASN A 89 -20.10 -18.32 8.62
C ASN A 89 -19.33 -18.32 9.96
N ARG A 90 -19.26 -17.17 10.66
CA ARG A 90 -18.42 -16.98 11.87
C ARG A 90 -18.67 -18.03 12.95
N SER A 91 -19.93 -18.43 13.18
CA SER A 91 -20.31 -19.45 14.17
C SER A 91 -19.77 -20.86 13.86
N LEU A 92 -19.52 -21.17 12.58
CA LEU A 92 -19.00 -22.47 12.12
C LEU A 92 -17.47 -22.46 11.97
N LEU A 93 -16.91 -21.38 11.41
CA LEU A 93 -15.49 -21.32 11.03
C LEU A 93 -14.60 -20.71 12.12
N LEU A 94 -15.14 -19.80 12.93
CA LEU A 94 -14.41 -18.99 13.92
C LEU A 94 -15.20 -18.86 15.25
N PRO A 95 -15.67 -19.96 15.87
CA PRO A 95 -16.55 -19.90 17.05
C PRO A 95 -15.90 -19.17 18.23
N ASP A 96 -14.62 -19.42 18.50
CA ASP A 96 -13.85 -18.86 19.62
C ASP A 96 -13.46 -17.37 19.44
N ARG A 97 -13.79 -16.77 18.30
CA ARG A 97 -13.40 -15.40 17.95
C ARG A 97 -14.54 -14.43 18.17
N SER A 98 -14.25 -13.30 18.80
CA SER A 98 -15.26 -12.26 19.06
C SER A 98 -15.56 -11.45 17.80
N GLU A 99 -16.74 -10.84 17.77
CA GLU A 99 -17.15 -9.93 16.69
C GLU A 99 -16.20 -8.73 16.56
N GLN A 100 -15.75 -8.17 17.69
CA GLN A 100 -14.74 -7.10 17.74
C GLN A 100 -13.39 -7.52 17.15
N GLN A 101 -12.95 -8.76 17.40
CA GLN A 101 -11.75 -9.29 16.76
C GLN A 101 -11.97 -9.34 15.24
N LEU A 102 -13.07 -9.95 14.79
CA LEU A 102 -13.34 -10.13 13.36
C LEU A 102 -13.46 -8.78 12.63
N ALA A 103 -14.11 -7.77 13.22
CA ALA A 103 -14.16 -6.42 12.69
C ALA A 103 -12.76 -5.79 12.52
N ALA A 104 -11.81 -6.07 13.41
CA ALA A 104 -10.42 -5.63 13.28
C ALA A 104 -9.60 -6.43 12.25
N LEU A 105 -10.08 -7.59 11.78
CA LEU A 105 -9.40 -8.40 10.77
C LEU A 105 -9.44 -7.74 9.38
N GLY A 106 -10.56 -7.11 9.00
CA GLY A 106 -10.69 -6.43 7.69
C GLY A 106 -9.58 -5.41 7.43
N PRO A 107 -9.45 -4.36 8.25
CA PRO A 107 -8.39 -3.35 8.08
C PRO A 107 -6.97 -3.91 8.21
N LEU A 108 -6.76 -4.99 8.98
CA LEU A 108 -5.48 -5.68 9.10
C LEU A 108 -5.12 -6.41 7.80
N LEU A 109 -6.09 -7.09 7.18
CA LEU A 109 -5.94 -7.76 5.90
C LEU A 109 -5.66 -6.75 4.77
N GLU A 110 -6.39 -5.63 4.74
CA GLU A 110 -6.19 -4.54 3.78
C GLU A 110 -4.79 -3.93 3.92
N THR A 111 -4.37 -3.61 5.14
CA THR A 111 -3.01 -3.10 5.43
C THR A 111 -1.93 -4.07 4.95
N LYS A 112 -2.15 -5.38 5.15
CA LYS A 112 -1.23 -6.42 4.68
C LYS A 112 -1.23 -6.55 3.16
N LEU A 113 -2.40 -6.51 2.52
CA LEU A 113 -2.50 -6.52 1.07
C LEU A 113 -1.82 -5.32 0.43
N GLN A 114 -1.93 -4.11 1.01
CA GLN A 114 -1.24 -2.93 0.50
C GLN A 114 0.29 -3.12 0.49
N ILE A 115 0.86 -3.68 1.57
CA ILE A 115 2.29 -4.04 1.64
C ILE A 115 2.68 -5.04 0.54
N CYS A 116 1.77 -5.93 0.13
CA CYS A 116 1.97 -6.86 -0.97
C CYS A 116 1.91 -6.19 -2.36
N LEU A 117 0.99 -5.25 -2.57
CA LEU A 117 0.84 -4.56 -3.85
C LEU A 117 2.06 -3.69 -4.20
N ASP A 118 2.81 -3.23 -3.19
CA ASP A 118 4.11 -2.57 -3.36
C ASP A 118 5.25 -3.50 -3.82
N GLN A 119 5.05 -4.84 -3.87
CA GLN A 119 6.11 -5.80 -4.21
C GLN A 119 6.09 -6.19 -5.70
N ALA A 120 7.11 -5.76 -6.43
CA ALA A 120 7.28 -6.03 -7.87
C ALA A 120 7.26 -7.53 -8.26
N SER A 121 7.59 -8.45 -7.35
CA SER A 121 7.55 -9.90 -7.60
C SER A 121 6.12 -10.47 -7.62
N LEU A 122 5.18 -9.84 -6.91
CA LEU A 122 3.78 -10.29 -6.85
C LEU A 122 2.92 -9.80 -8.02
N VAL A 123 3.43 -8.90 -8.87
CA VAL A 123 2.71 -8.31 -10.02
C VAL A 123 2.22 -9.33 -11.05
N ALA A 124 2.82 -10.53 -11.09
CA ALA A 124 2.41 -11.65 -11.94
C ALA A 124 1.42 -12.64 -11.28
N THR A 125 1.14 -12.49 -9.98
CA THR A 125 0.26 -13.40 -9.22
C THR A 125 -1.21 -13.08 -9.47
N ARG A 126 -2.08 -14.10 -9.59
CA ARG A 126 -3.53 -13.87 -9.76
C ARG A 126 -4.10 -13.14 -8.54
N PRO A 127 -5.00 -12.15 -8.70
CA PRO A 127 -5.58 -11.40 -7.59
C PRO A 127 -6.22 -12.27 -6.49
N SER A 128 -6.93 -13.34 -6.89
CA SER A 128 -7.54 -14.31 -5.96
C SER A 128 -6.51 -15.13 -5.19
N THR A 129 -5.41 -15.55 -5.82
CA THR A 129 -4.28 -16.21 -5.16
C THR A 129 -3.67 -15.31 -4.09
N LEU A 130 -3.42 -14.04 -4.41
CA LEU A 130 -2.82 -13.09 -3.49
C LEU A 130 -3.72 -12.83 -2.28
N ALA A 131 -5.01 -12.55 -2.52
CA ALA A 131 -6.00 -12.35 -1.46
C ALA A 131 -6.11 -13.57 -0.52
N LEU A 132 -6.15 -14.78 -1.08
CA LEU A 132 -6.22 -16.02 -0.32
C LEU A 132 -4.93 -16.31 0.45
N ALA A 133 -3.76 -15.99 -0.12
CA ALA A 133 -2.47 -16.15 0.54
C ALA A 133 -2.32 -15.19 1.73
N VAL A 134 -2.72 -13.92 1.59
CA VAL A 134 -2.78 -12.96 2.72
C VAL A 134 -3.72 -13.48 3.81
N LEU A 135 -4.96 -13.85 3.45
CA LEU A 135 -5.96 -14.29 4.41
C LEU A 135 -5.57 -15.58 5.14
N SER A 136 -5.00 -16.55 4.43
CA SER A 136 -4.60 -17.83 5.03
C SER A 136 -3.41 -17.73 5.98
N LEU A 137 -2.57 -16.70 5.87
CA LEU A 137 -1.52 -16.40 6.86
C LEU A 137 -2.10 -15.79 8.14
N GLU A 138 -3.16 -14.98 8.05
CA GLU A 138 -3.87 -14.49 9.24
C GLU A 138 -4.65 -15.61 9.91
N LEU A 139 -5.41 -16.40 9.14
CA LEU A 139 -6.19 -17.53 9.65
C LEU A 139 -5.33 -18.53 10.42
N GLU A 140 -4.09 -18.78 9.98
CA GLU A 140 -3.12 -19.65 10.67
C GLU A 140 -2.78 -19.18 12.09
N THR A 141 -2.85 -17.87 12.35
CA THR A 141 -2.70 -17.30 13.71
C THR A 141 -4.02 -17.23 14.50
N TRP A 142 -5.16 -17.51 13.86
CA TRP A 142 -6.50 -17.35 14.42
C TRP A 142 -7.20 -18.66 14.78
N THR A 143 -6.98 -19.76 14.05
CA THR A 143 -7.72 -21.01 14.27
C THR A 143 -6.91 -22.22 13.82
N PRO A 144 -6.91 -23.35 14.55
CA PRO A 144 -6.28 -24.60 14.09
C PRO A 144 -6.91 -25.12 12.79
N ASN A 145 -8.16 -24.73 12.50
CA ASN A 145 -8.90 -25.15 11.30
C ASN A 145 -8.56 -24.31 10.05
N TRP A 146 -7.56 -23.41 10.12
CA TRP A 146 -7.21 -22.47 9.04
C TRP A 146 -7.01 -23.13 7.68
N PHE A 147 -6.43 -24.34 7.65
CA PHE A 147 -6.13 -25.07 6.43
C PHE A 147 -7.40 -25.56 5.73
N VAL A 148 -8.40 -26.02 6.50
CA VAL A 148 -9.71 -26.45 5.98
C VAL A 148 -10.47 -25.25 5.41
N ILE A 149 -10.46 -24.12 6.12
CA ILE A 149 -11.05 -22.85 5.66
C ILE A 149 -10.35 -22.38 4.37
N THR A 150 -9.02 -22.42 4.34
CA THR A 150 -8.21 -22.04 3.17
C THR A 150 -8.55 -22.92 1.96
N ILE A 151 -8.65 -24.25 2.12
CA ILE A 151 -9.04 -25.15 1.02
C ILE A 151 -10.49 -24.91 0.55
N ALA A 152 -11.42 -24.59 1.45
CA ALA A 152 -12.79 -24.24 1.05
C ALA A 152 -12.81 -22.97 0.18
N LEU A 153 -12.14 -21.91 0.61
CA LEU A 153 -12.00 -20.66 -0.15
C LEU A 153 -11.20 -20.86 -1.46
N GLN A 154 -10.16 -21.69 -1.44
CA GLN A 154 -9.37 -22.07 -2.63
C GLN A 154 -10.25 -22.70 -3.71
N ARG A 155 -11.13 -23.63 -3.32
CA ARG A 155 -12.07 -24.31 -4.23
C ARG A 155 -13.11 -23.35 -4.78
N LEU A 156 -13.67 -22.47 -3.95
CA LEU A 156 -14.65 -21.45 -4.38
C LEU A 156 -14.05 -20.47 -5.39
N ALA A 157 -12.81 -20.02 -5.20
CA ALA A 157 -12.12 -19.10 -6.10
C ALA A 157 -11.31 -19.79 -7.23
N GLN A 158 -11.44 -21.11 -7.39
CA GLN A 158 -10.77 -21.92 -8.42
C GLN A 158 -9.24 -21.68 -8.50
N VAL A 159 -8.58 -21.53 -7.35
CA VAL A 159 -7.13 -21.27 -7.27
C VAL A 159 -6.34 -22.58 -7.25
N GLU A 160 -5.21 -22.63 -7.95
CA GLU A 160 -4.31 -23.78 -7.95
C GLU A 160 -3.51 -23.87 -6.64
N ASN A 161 -3.33 -25.08 -6.09
CA ASN A 161 -2.73 -25.26 -4.76
C ASN A 161 -1.24 -24.88 -4.73
N SER A 162 -0.52 -25.16 -5.83
CA SER A 162 0.85 -24.74 -6.10
C SER A 162 1.04 -23.22 -6.05
N ASP A 163 0.10 -22.48 -6.65
CA ASP A 163 0.09 -21.02 -6.66
C ASP A 163 -0.14 -20.44 -5.26
N VAL A 164 -1.05 -21.02 -4.47
CA VAL A 164 -1.27 -20.62 -3.06
C VAL A 164 -0.02 -20.88 -2.22
N ILE A 165 0.59 -22.06 -2.31
CA ILE A 165 1.80 -22.41 -1.53
C ILE A 165 2.93 -21.43 -1.83
N ARG A 166 3.29 -21.26 -3.11
CA ARG A 166 4.35 -20.32 -3.54
C ARG A 166 4.08 -18.89 -3.06
N CYS A 167 2.83 -18.43 -3.17
CA CYS A 167 2.47 -17.08 -2.74
C CYS A 167 2.57 -16.93 -1.21
N ARG A 168 2.09 -17.90 -0.41
CA ARG A 168 2.20 -17.86 1.07
C ARG A 168 3.66 -17.83 1.53
N GLU A 169 4.54 -18.62 0.92
CA GLU A 169 5.99 -18.63 1.23
C GLU A 169 6.63 -17.27 0.94
N GLU A 170 6.32 -16.67 -0.21
CA GLU A 170 6.80 -15.35 -0.60
C GLU A 170 6.28 -14.25 0.35
N LEU A 171 4.99 -14.27 0.68
CA LEU A 171 4.37 -13.35 1.64
C LEU A 171 4.95 -13.47 3.05
N ALA A 172 5.18 -14.68 3.55
CA ALA A 172 5.85 -14.89 4.82
C ALA A 172 7.25 -14.26 4.84
N CYS A 173 7.99 -14.37 3.73
CA CYS A 173 9.30 -13.73 3.55
C CYS A 173 9.19 -12.19 3.53
N ILE A 174 8.18 -11.63 2.84
CA ILE A 174 7.90 -10.18 2.78
C ILE A 174 7.56 -9.64 4.18
N PHE A 175 6.62 -10.26 4.90
CA PHE A 175 6.21 -9.80 6.23
C PHE A 175 7.33 -9.96 7.28
N ALA A 176 8.17 -11.00 7.17
CA ALA A 176 9.39 -11.11 7.99
C ALA A 176 10.35 -9.93 7.75
N LYS A 177 10.64 -9.60 6.48
CA LYS A 177 11.47 -8.43 6.12
C LYS A 177 10.88 -7.14 6.67
N ALA A 178 9.59 -6.90 6.48
CA ALA A 178 8.89 -5.69 6.95
C ALA A 178 9.02 -5.49 8.47
N ARG A 179 8.82 -6.56 9.26
CA ARG A 179 9.01 -6.52 10.72
C ARG A 179 10.44 -6.11 11.13
N THR A 180 11.47 -6.60 10.43
CA THR A 180 12.87 -6.20 10.72
C THR A 180 13.15 -4.73 10.36
N ALA A 181 12.54 -4.20 9.31
CA ALA A 181 12.71 -2.80 8.90
C ALA A 181 12.12 -1.82 9.93
N VAL A 182 10.94 -2.13 10.50
CA VAL A 182 10.33 -1.34 11.58
C VAL A 182 11.20 -1.37 12.84
N SER A 183 11.70 -2.55 13.25
CA SER A 183 12.59 -2.66 14.42
C SER A 183 13.89 -1.86 14.28
N ARG A 184 14.45 -1.77 13.06
CA ARG A 184 15.64 -0.93 12.77
C ARG A 184 15.33 0.57 12.90
N LYS A 185 14.17 1.03 12.44
CA LYS A 185 13.76 2.45 12.57
C LYS A 185 13.61 2.87 14.04
N HIS A 186 13.04 2.02 14.89
CA HIS A 186 12.92 2.31 16.33
C HIS A 186 14.29 2.52 17.00
N ARG A 187 15.22 1.57 16.85
CA ARG A 187 16.58 1.68 17.43
C ARG A 187 17.34 2.93 16.96
N HIS A 188 17.09 3.40 15.74
CA HIS A 188 17.71 4.61 15.21
C HIS A 188 17.15 5.90 15.81
N SER A 189 15.89 5.89 16.29
CA SER A 189 15.27 6.97 17.05
C SER A 189 15.89 7.07 18.45
N ASP A 190 15.98 5.94 19.16
CA ASP A 190 16.57 5.88 20.51
C ASP A 190 18.03 6.35 20.52
N SER A 191 18.76 6.08 19.44
CA SER A 191 20.18 6.43 19.26
C SER A 191 20.46 7.93 19.17
N GLN A 192 19.45 8.80 19.02
CA GLN A 192 19.64 10.26 18.94
C GLN A 192 19.40 11.01 20.26
N ASN A 193 18.89 10.35 21.30
CA ASN A 193 18.54 11.00 22.58
C ASN A 193 19.55 10.79 23.73
N ALA A 194 20.78 10.38 23.42
CA ALA A 194 21.85 10.26 24.42
C ALA A 194 22.47 11.63 24.77
N HIS A 195 22.15 12.17 25.96
CA HIS A 195 22.70 13.43 26.46
C HIS A 195 24.24 13.41 26.58
N LYS A 196 24.89 14.48 26.09
CA LYS A 196 26.32 14.77 26.36
C LYS A 196 26.47 15.38 27.77
N PRO A 197 27.35 14.86 28.64
CA PRO A 197 27.59 15.46 29.96
C PRO A 197 28.38 16.77 29.85
N SER A 198 27.95 17.78 30.61
CA SER A 198 28.55 19.12 30.63
C SER A 198 29.89 19.18 31.36
N LYS A 199 30.81 20.04 30.90
CA LYS A 199 32.06 20.40 31.59
C LYS A 199 32.07 21.89 31.91
N ARG A 200 32.33 22.24 33.17
CA ARG A 200 32.36 23.63 33.69
C ARG A 200 33.72 24.32 33.47
N ARG A 201 33.67 25.62 33.15
CA ARG A 201 34.63 26.74 33.38
C ARG A 201 34.24 27.88 32.40
N MET A 202 34.42 29.18 32.66
CA MET A 202 34.57 29.97 33.91
C MET A 202 34.27 31.45 33.52
N GLU A 203 33.83 32.30 34.44
CA GLU A 203 33.67 33.75 34.23
C GLU A 203 35.07 34.44 34.19
N THR A 204 35.28 35.66 33.71
CA THR A 204 34.40 36.78 33.27
C THR A 204 34.58 37.05 31.74
N THR A 205 34.51 38.22 31.07
CA THR A 205 34.39 39.66 31.40
C THR A 205 33.88 40.49 30.17
N ASP A 206 33.68 41.80 30.38
CA ASP A 206 33.71 42.94 29.43
C ASP A 206 32.68 43.05 28.27
N ILE A 207 31.93 44.16 28.30
CA ILE A 207 30.92 44.58 27.32
C ILE A 207 31.08 46.09 27.08
N GLU A 208 31.72 46.49 25.98
CA GLU A 208 31.76 47.88 25.48
C GLU A 208 32.19 47.90 23.98
N ASP A 209 32.34 49.09 23.37
CA ASP A 209 32.99 49.33 22.06
C ASP A 209 32.37 48.80 20.74
N ILE A 210 31.04 48.70 20.59
CA ILE A 210 30.41 48.59 19.24
C ILE A 210 29.24 49.55 18.98
N TYR A 211 28.30 49.73 19.91
CA TYR A 211 27.03 50.43 19.62
C TYR A 211 27.03 51.96 19.88
N ASP A 212 28.16 52.62 19.63
CA ASP A 212 28.28 54.08 19.42
C ASP A 212 27.60 54.55 18.09
N SER A 213 26.73 53.70 17.53
CA SER A 213 25.95 53.93 16.31
C SER A 213 24.68 54.75 16.53
N ILE A 214 24.32 55.10 17.78
CA ILE A 214 23.22 56.03 18.09
C ILE A 214 23.67 57.47 17.81
N LYS A 215 24.01 57.79 16.56
CA LYS A 215 24.53 59.12 16.19
C LYS A 215 24.36 59.57 14.74
N ARG A 216 23.21 59.29 14.11
CA ARG A 216 22.59 60.12 13.04
C ARG A 216 21.20 59.57 12.66
N LEU A 217 20.18 60.39 12.91
CA LEU A 217 18.74 60.14 12.70
C LEU A 217 18.12 59.16 13.72
#